data_AF-A0A061NU45-F1
#
_entry.id   AF-A0A061NU45-F1
#
_cell.length_a   1.000
_cell.length_b   1.000
_cell.length_c   1.000
_cell.angle_alpha   90.00
_cell.angle_beta   90.00
_cell.angle_gamma   90.00
#
_symmetry.space_group_name_H-M   'P 1'
#
loop_
_entity.id
_entity.type
_entity.pdbx_description
1 polymer ?
#
loop_
_entity_poly.entity_id
_entity_poly.type
_entity_poly.pdbx_seq_one_letter_code
_entity_poly.pdbx_strand_id
1 'polypeptide(L)'
;MDYRKKMLKIEDCIEDFIQMEKTTREQMNTDEQNLYFVSKGMNAAYRYVVNRMVRDFEYEKERLSLEEQLERVRNRFQKLSKDNIEQSKVPLGETIKESDYRDDIPEEAIEEVNNLNEHFQQGMFEGIAFAYEQVGNYISIMLHHSTALTEKSITDLVQQIEQNHFANVAISETAESYQDGFANGAKSGFNMASWEIKDTFNT
;
A
#
# COMPACT_ATOMS: atom_id res chain seq x y z
N MET A 1 17.12 3.73 13.43
CA MET A 1 17.55 4.44 14.67
C MET A 1 17.46 5.96 14.55
N ASP A 2 17.72 6.54 13.37
CA ASP A 2 17.73 8.00 13.18
C ASP A 2 16.31 8.63 13.17
N TYR A 3 15.30 7.87 12.72
CA TYR A 3 13.88 8.26 12.70
C TYR A 3 13.28 8.53 14.09
N ARG A 4 13.35 7.57 15.03
CA ARG A 4 12.87 7.76 16.41
C ARG A 4 13.52 8.98 17.06
N LYS A 5 14.81 9.20 16.81
CA LYS A 5 15.53 10.37 17.33
C LYS A 5 15.06 11.69 16.74
N LYS A 6 14.65 11.74 15.46
CA LYS A 6 14.11 12.96 14.83
C LYS A 6 12.67 13.25 15.29
N MET A 7 11.80 12.23 15.42
CA MET A 7 10.45 12.42 15.93
C MET A 7 10.44 12.89 17.38
N LEU A 8 11.27 12.29 18.25
CA LEU A 8 11.44 12.72 19.63
C LEU A 8 11.80 14.21 19.73
N LYS A 9 12.69 14.72 18.87
CA LYS A 9 13.07 16.14 18.87
C LYS A 9 11.92 17.08 18.46
N ILE A 10 11.01 16.64 17.60
CA ILE A 10 9.86 17.47 17.19
C ILE A 10 8.79 17.44 18.29
N GLU A 11 8.56 16.27 18.91
CA GLU A 11 7.70 16.13 20.09
C GLU A 11 8.19 17.03 21.23
N ASP A 12 9.48 16.99 21.56
CA ASP A 12 10.11 17.86 22.57
C ASP A 12 9.87 19.36 22.26
N CYS A 13 10.04 19.78 21.00
CA CYS A 13 9.77 21.16 20.60
C CYS A 13 8.28 21.54 20.70
N ILE A 14 7.36 20.62 20.40
CA ILE A 14 5.91 20.85 20.57
C ILE A 14 5.60 21.03 22.07
N GLU A 15 6.17 20.19 22.93
CA GLU A 15 6.00 20.27 24.38
C GLU A 15 6.52 21.60 24.95
N ASP A 16 7.67 22.09 24.48
CA ASP A 16 8.21 23.41 24.84
C ASP A 16 7.22 24.54 24.49
N PHE A 17 6.62 24.52 23.31
CA PHE A 17 5.62 25.52 22.90
C PHE A 17 4.31 25.40 23.68
N ILE A 18 3.88 24.19 24.05
CA ILE A 18 2.75 23.98 24.96
C ILE A 18 3.06 24.57 26.34
N GLN A 19 4.28 24.40 26.84
CA GLN A 19 4.67 24.95 28.14
C GLN A 19 4.73 26.48 28.10
N MET A 20 5.23 27.09 27.02
CA MET A 20 5.18 28.53 26.80
C MET A 20 3.74 29.07 26.69
N GLU A 21 2.84 28.35 26.03
CA GLU A 21 1.40 28.68 25.96
C GLU A 21 0.76 28.68 27.35
N LYS A 22 0.98 27.63 28.15
CA LYS A 22 0.50 27.55 29.54
C LYS A 22 1.04 28.67 30.41
N THR A 23 2.34 28.94 30.32
CA THR A 23 3.01 29.97 31.13
C THR A 23 2.46 31.36 30.81
N THR A 24 2.30 31.69 29.52
CA THR A 24 1.71 32.98 29.11
C THR A 24 0.24 33.10 29.47
N ARG A 25 -0.51 31.99 29.48
CA ARG A 25 -1.90 31.95 29.95
C ARG A 25 -2.01 32.22 31.45
N GLU A 26 -1.08 31.71 32.24
CA GLU A 26 -1.01 31.99 33.68
C GLU A 26 -0.62 33.46 33.94
N GLN A 27 0.33 34.01 33.19
CA GLN A 27 0.75 35.41 33.25
C GLN A 27 -0.42 36.38 32.96
N MET A 28 -1.29 36.05 32.00
CA MET A 28 -2.49 36.84 31.73
C MET A 28 -3.41 37.02 32.96
N ASN A 29 -3.38 36.12 33.94
CA ASN A 29 -4.20 36.22 35.15
C ASN A 29 -3.55 37.08 36.24
N THR A 30 -2.25 37.38 36.12
CA THR A 30 -1.45 38.11 37.12
C THR A 30 -0.93 39.45 36.62
N ASP A 31 -0.96 39.69 35.30
CA ASP A 31 -0.37 40.86 34.66
C ASP A 31 -1.19 42.15 34.84
N GLU A 32 -0.47 43.27 34.98
CA GLU A 32 -1.04 44.60 34.89
C GLU A 32 -1.61 44.89 33.48
N GLN A 33 -2.54 45.85 33.37
CA GLN A 33 -3.37 46.09 32.18
C GLN A 33 -2.60 46.21 30.86
N ASN A 34 -1.40 46.79 30.85
CA ASN A 34 -0.56 46.90 29.65
C ASN A 34 0.20 45.61 29.30
N LEU A 35 0.62 44.84 30.31
CA LEU A 35 1.32 43.56 30.12
C LEU A 35 0.35 42.45 29.72
N TYR A 36 -0.91 42.53 30.17
CA TYR A 36 -1.98 41.61 29.79
C TYR A 36 -2.14 41.47 28.26
N PHE A 37 -2.10 42.59 27.52
CA PHE A 37 -2.24 42.54 26.06
C PHE A 37 -1.04 41.89 25.37
N VAL A 38 0.16 42.07 25.92
CA VAL A 38 1.39 41.42 25.44
C VAL A 38 1.30 39.92 25.65
N SER A 39 0.98 39.48 26.87
CA SER A 39 0.84 38.07 27.23
C SER A 39 -0.27 37.37 26.45
N LYS A 40 -1.38 38.07 26.19
CA LYS A 40 -2.45 37.59 25.31
C LYS A 40 -2.00 37.39 23.86
N GLY A 41 -1.22 38.33 23.32
CA GLY A 41 -0.64 38.23 21.97
C GLY A 41 0.32 37.05 21.86
N MET A 42 1.18 36.87 22.88
CA MET A 42 2.11 35.74 22.96
C MET A 42 1.39 34.39 23.09
N ASN A 43 0.39 34.28 23.97
CA ASN A 43 -0.41 33.06 24.11
C ASN A 43 -1.09 32.68 22.79
N ALA A 44 -1.66 33.65 22.07
CA ALA A 44 -2.26 33.39 20.76
C ALA A 44 -1.23 32.92 19.71
N ALA A 45 -0.04 33.52 19.69
CA ALA A 45 1.04 33.11 18.80
C ALA A 45 1.54 31.69 19.10
N TYR A 46 1.79 31.37 20.37
CA TYR A 46 2.20 30.02 20.78
C TYR A 46 1.14 28.99 20.46
N ARG A 47 -0.14 29.26 20.74
CA ARG A 47 -1.24 28.37 20.40
C ARG A 47 -1.35 28.13 18.89
N TYR A 48 -1.14 29.16 18.07
CA TYR A 48 -1.10 29.00 16.61
C TYR A 48 0.05 28.10 16.17
N VAL A 49 1.25 28.29 16.71
CA VAL A 49 2.43 27.48 16.42
C VAL A 49 2.23 26.02 16.85
N VAL A 50 1.73 25.78 18.06
CA VAL A 50 1.41 24.43 18.57
C VAL A 50 0.44 23.72 17.63
N ASN A 51 -0.70 24.36 17.32
CA ASN A 51 -1.71 23.74 16.46
C ASN A 51 -1.15 23.39 15.08
N ARG A 52 -0.30 24.25 14.53
CA ARG A 52 0.36 23.98 13.24
C ARG A 52 1.35 22.82 13.34
N MET A 53 2.23 22.83 14.34
CA MET A 53 3.27 21.82 14.51
C MET A 53 2.69 20.44 14.81
N VAL A 54 1.66 20.36 15.67
CA VAL A 54 0.95 19.10 15.96
C VAL A 54 0.35 18.53 14.68
N ARG A 55 -0.37 19.35 13.90
CA ARG A 55 -0.97 18.92 12.65
C ARG A 55 0.07 18.46 11.63
N ASP A 56 1.13 19.24 11.44
CA ASP A 56 2.20 18.90 10.50
C ASP A 56 2.94 17.61 10.93
N PHE A 57 3.07 17.37 12.24
CA PHE A 57 3.63 16.14 12.82
C PHE A 57 2.71 14.92 12.62
N GLU A 58 1.40 15.07 12.84
CA GLU A 58 0.41 14.02 12.60
C GLU A 58 0.40 13.59 11.12
N TYR A 59 0.40 14.55 10.18
CA TYR A 59 0.49 14.24 8.75
C TYR A 59 1.78 13.50 8.38
N GLU A 60 2.92 13.91 8.95
CA GLU A 60 4.19 13.25 8.66
C GLU A 60 4.21 11.80 9.21
N LYS A 61 3.58 11.56 10.36
CA LYS A 61 3.43 10.23 10.93
C LYS A 61 2.54 9.33 10.07
N GLU A 62 1.41 9.84 9.61
CA GLU A 62 0.50 9.12 8.69
C GLU A 62 1.20 8.81 7.37
N ARG A 63 1.88 9.79 6.77
CA ARG A 63 2.66 9.63 5.54
C ARG A 63 3.69 8.51 5.66
N LEU A 64 4.48 8.50 6.74
CA LEU A 64 5.50 7.47 6.97
C LEU A 64 4.90 6.09 7.22
N SER A 65 3.78 6.01 7.93
CA SER A 65 3.07 4.74 8.11
C SER A 65 2.57 4.19 6.78
N LEU A 66 2.04 5.05 5.90
CA LEU A 66 1.56 4.67 4.58
C LEU A 66 2.73 4.22 3.68
N GLU A 67 3.86 4.93 3.73
CA GLU A 67 5.09 4.58 3.01
C GLU A 67 5.58 3.17 3.40
N GLU A 68 5.66 2.86 4.69
CA GLU A 68 6.07 1.54 5.18
C GLU A 68 5.10 0.43 4.73
N GLN A 69 3.79 0.69 4.75
CA GLN A 69 2.79 -0.28 4.30
C GLN A 69 2.90 -0.55 2.79
N LEU A 70 3.06 0.51 1.99
CA LEU A 70 3.28 0.41 0.55
C LEU A 70 4.55 -0.35 0.20
N GLU A 71 5.65 -0.14 0.94
CA GLU A 71 6.87 -0.93 0.75
C GLU A 71 6.66 -2.42 1.02
N ARG A 72 5.89 -2.77 2.06
CA ARG A 72 5.55 -4.17 2.35
C ARG A 72 4.73 -4.80 1.22
N VAL A 73 3.71 -4.10 0.74
CA VAL A 73 2.87 -4.54 -0.37
C VAL A 73 3.70 -4.71 -1.65
N ARG A 74 4.56 -3.73 -1.99
CA ARG A 74 5.50 -3.83 -3.11
C ARG A 74 6.36 -5.09 -3.02
N ASN A 75 7.00 -5.31 -1.87
CA ASN A 75 7.90 -6.45 -1.69
C ASN A 75 7.14 -7.78 -1.77
N ARG A 76 5.89 -7.82 -1.29
CA ARG A 76 5.01 -8.98 -1.42
C ARG A 76 4.69 -9.26 -2.89
N PHE A 77 4.29 -8.27 -3.68
CA PHE A 77 4.05 -8.48 -5.11
C PHE A 77 5.29 -8.90 -5.88
N GLN A 78 6.47 -8.36 -5.54
CA GLN A 78 7.73 -8.84 -6.13
C GLN A 78 8.01 -10.31 -5.80
N LYS A 79 7.70 -10.75 -4.58
CA LYS A 79 7.81 -12.17 -4.20
C LYS A 79 6.79 -13.01 -4.96
N LEU A 80 5.51 -12.62 -4.96
CA LEU A 80 4.45 -13.33 -5.68
C LEU A 80 4.75 -13.45 -7.17
N SER A 81 5.30 -12.40 -7.79
CA SER A 81 5.73 -12.44 -9.18
C SER A 81 6.76 -13.54 -9.42
N LYS A 82 7.82 -13.61 -8.61
CA LYS A 82 8.84 -14.67 -8.70
C LYS A 82 8.25 -16.06 -8.45
N ASP A 83 7.41 -16.20 -7.44
CA ASP A 83 6.78 -17.48 -7.08
C ASP A 83 5.92 -17.99 -8.25
N ASN A 84 5.19 -17.10 -8.94
CA ASN A 84 4.40 -17.46 -10.13
C ASN A 84 5.28 -17.83 -11.34
N ILE A 85 6.44 -17.18 -11.53
CA ILE A 85 7.42 -17.59 -12.56
C ILE A 85 8.01 -18.96 -12.27
N GLU A 86 8.26 -19.32 -11.01
CA GLU A 86 8.71 -20.67 -10.68
C GLU A 86 7.58 -21.70 -10.87
N GLN A 87 6.35 -21.35 -10.49
CA GLN A 87 5.17 -22.18 -10.71
C GLN A 87 4.87 -22.42 -12.19
N SER A 88 5.17 -21.47 -13.08
CA SER A 88 4.92 -21.64 -14.53
C SER A 88 5.76 -22.76 -15.16
N LYS A 89 6.85 -23.16 -14.50
CA LYS A 89 7.77 -24.20 -14.98
C LYS A 89 7.34 -25.61 -14.59
N VAL A 90 6.34 -25.75 -13.72
CA VAL A 90 5.91 -27.03 -13.16
C VAL A 90 4.41 -27.21 -13.42
N PRO A 91 3.95 -28.39 -13.86
CA PRO A 91 2.52 -28.67 -14.00
C PRO A 91 1.79 -28.46 -12.68
N LEU A 92 0.66 -27.76 -12.71
CA LEU A 92 -0.09 -27.40 -11.49
C LEU A 92 -0.60 -28.64 -10.75
N GLY A 93 -0.89 -29.71 -11.49
CA GLY A 93 -1.27 -31.00 -10.94
C GLY A 93 -0.19 -31.63 -10.05
N GLU A 94 1.09 -31.37 -10.31
CA GLU A 94 2.19 -31.84 -9.44
C GLU A 94 2.22 -31.04 -8.15
N THR A 95 2.09 -29.72 -8.23
CA THR A 95 2.02 -28.83 -7.05
C THR A 95 0.83 -29.17 -6.15
N ILE A 96 -0.33 -29.49 -6.72
CA ILE A 96 -1.52 -29.90 -5.95
C ILE A 96 -1.27 -31.21 -5.20
N LYS A 97 -0.57 -32.17 -5.80
CA LYS A 97 -0.25 -33.45 -5.14
C LYS A 97 0.66 -33.29 -3.93
N GLU A 98 1.52 -32.28 -3.95
CA GLU A 98 2.44 -31.94 -2.86
C GLU A 98 1.84 -30.99 -1.82
N SER A 99 0.60 -30.51 -2.04
CA SER A 99 -0.08 -29.56 -1.15
C SER A 99 -0.67 -30.23 0.09
N ASP A 100 -0.46 -29.60 1.26
CA ASP A 100 -1.10 -29.98 2.52
C ASP A 100 -2.64 -29.88 2.48
N TYR A 101 -3.19 -29.18 1.49
CA TYR A 101 -4.63 -28.96 1.29
C TYR A 101 -5.24 -29.82 0.20
N ARG A 102 -4.51 -30.83 -0.31
CA ARG A 102 -4.98 -31.69 -1.39
C ARG A 102 -6.37 -32.26 -1.11
N ASP A 103 -6.62 -32.71 0.12
CA ASP A 103 -7.87 -33.35 0.51
C ASP A 103 -9.07 -32.38 0.59
N ASP A 104 -8.82 -31.07 0.59
CA ASP A 104 -9.84 -30.02 0.53
C ASP A 104 -10.25 -29.65 -0.91
N ILE A 105 -9.51 -30.14 -1.92
CA ILE A 105 -9.76 -29.84 -3.33
C ILE A 105 -10.69 -30.92 -3.91
N PRO A 106 -11.85 -30.56 -4.49
CA PRO A 106 -12.74 -31.51 -5.14
C PRO A 106 -12.02 -32.29 -6.25
N GLU A 107 -12.25 -33.60 -6.33
CA GLU A 107 -11.58 -34.47 -7.32
C GLU A 107 -11.84 -34.00 -8.76
N GLU A 108 -13.05 -33.49 -9.04
CA GLU A 108 -13.40 -32.90 -10.34
C GLU A 108 -12.48 -31.74 -10.73
N ALA A 109 -12.09 -30.89 -9.77
CA ALA A 109 -11.16 -29.79 -10.00
C ALA A 109 -9.73 -30.29 -10.21
N ILE A 110 -9.32 -31.38 -9.53
CA ILE A 110 -8.02 -32.00 -9.73
C ILE A 110 -7.93 -32.61 -11.14
N GLU A 111 -8.99 -33.28 -11.60
CA GLU A 111 -9.07 -33.81 -12.96
C GLU A 111 -9.02 -32.70 -14.02
N GLU A 112 -9.77 -31.61 -13.83
CA GLU A 112 -9.70 -30.45 -14.73
C GLU A 112 -8.29 -29.86 -14.82
N VAL A 113 -7.62 -29.68 -13.67
CA VAL A 113 -6.26 -29.14 -13.64
C VAL A 113 -5.25 -30.06 -14.33
N ASN A 114 -5.37 -31.38 -14.15
CA ASN A 114 -4.49 -32.34 -14.83
C ASN A 114 -4.72 -32.40 -16.35
N ASN A 115 -5.89 -31.97 -16.83
CA ASN A 115 -6.24 -31.93 -18.24
C ASN A 115 -5.97 -30.57 -18.90
N LEU A 116 -5.52 -29.55 -18.14
CA LEU A 116 -5.16 -28.25 -18.69
C LEU A 116 -3.99 -28.39 -19.66
N ASN A 117 -4.06 -27.63 -20.75
CA ASN A 117 -2.94 -27.51 -21.68
C ASN A 117 -1.75 -26.86 -20.96
N GLU A 118 -0.59 -27.51 -20.99
CA GLU A 118 0.63 -27.04 -20.31
C GLU A 118 1.05 -25.64 -20.76
N HIS A 119 0.93 -25.32 -22.05
CA HIS A 119 1.26 -23.98 -22.56
C HIS A 119 0.28 -22.92 -22.09
N PHE A 120 -1.01 -23.25 -22.02
CA PHE A 120 -2.01 -22.38 -21.44
C PHE A 120 -1.72 -22.12 -19.95
N GLN A 121 -1.41 -23.17 -19.19
CA GLN A 121 -1.07 -23.07 -17.78
C GLN A 121 0.18 -22.21 -17.55
N GLN A 122 1.24 -22.45 -18.34
CA GLN A 122 2.46 -21.65 -18.32
C GLN A 122 2.14 -20.17 -18.57
N GLY A 123 1.37 -19.88 -19.62
CA GLY A 123 0.92 -18.53 -19.94
C GLY A 123 0.17 -17.90 -18.78
N MET A 124 -0.76 -18.63 -18.16
CA MET A 124 -1.54 -18.15 -17.02
C MET A 124 -0.67 -17.70 -15.85
N PHE A 125 0.28 -18.52 -15.41
CA PHE A 125 1.17 -18.14 -14.31
C PHE A 125 2.13 -17.01 -14.67
N GLU A 126 2.65 -16.99 -15.90
CA GLU A 126 3.50 -15.88 -16.38
C GLU A 126 2.72 -14.57 -16.49
N GLY A 127 1.44 -14.62 -16.89
CA GLY A 127 0.54 -13.47 -16.91
C GLY A 127 0.27 -12.91 -15.51
N ILE A 128 0.02 -13.78 -14.53
CA ILE A 128 -0.12 -13.38 -13.11
C ILE A 128 1.17 -12.73 -12.62
N ALA A 129 2.31 -13.34 -12.91
CA ALA A 129 3.62 -12.82 -12.52
C ALA A 129 3.89 -11.43 -13.11
N PHE A 130 3.56 -11.23 -14.39
CA PHE A 130 3.63 -9.96 -15.07
C PHE A 130 2.77 -8.90 -14.38
N ALA A 131 1.50 -9.22 -14.06
CA ALA A 131 0.62 -8.29 -13.37
C ALA A 131 1.19 -7.84 -12.02
N TYR A 132 1.65 -8.78 -11.18
CA TYR A 132 2.26 -8.43 -9.89
C TYR A 132 3.54 -7.61 -10.03
N GLU A 133 4.38 -7.89 -11.04
CA GLU A 133 5.55 -7.07 -11.34
C GLU A 133 5.15 -5.64 -11.72
N GLN A 134 4.16 -5.47 -12.59
CA GLN A 134 3.67 -4.15 -13.00
C GLN A 134 3.08 -3.37 -11.82
N VAL A 135 2.30 -4.01 -10.96
CA VAL A 135 1.77 -3.36 -9.75
C VAL A 135 2.89 -2.96 -8.80
N GLY A 136 3.88 -3.84 -8.59
CA GLY A 136 5.08 -3.50 -7.82
C GLY A 136 5.82 -2.28 -8.38
N ASN A 137 5.89 -2.15 -9.71
CA ASN A 137 6.46 -1.00 -10.38
C ASN A 137 5.62 0.28 -10.18
N TYR A 138 4.28 0.20 -10.27
CA TYR A 138 3.41 1.36 -9.98
C TYR A 138 3.62 1.88 -8.55
N ILE A 139 3.69 0.97 -7.58
CA ILE A 139 3.98 1.33 -6.19
C ILE A 139 5.37 1.95 -6.07
N SER A 140 6.37 1.40 -6.75
CA SER A 140 7.75 1.95 -6.73
C SER A 140 7.82 3.37 -7.29
N ILE A 141 7.13 3.62 -8.41
CA ILE A 141 7.02 4.96 -9.02
C ILE A 141 6.34 5.91 -8.04
N MET A 142 5.22 5.49 -7.43
CA MET A 142 4.49 6.30 -6.47
C MET A 142 5.37 6.67 -5.26
N LEU A 143 6.10 5.70 -4.68
CA LEU A 143 7.02 5.92 -3.56
C LEU A 143 8.18 6.87 -3.93
N HIS A 144 8.71 6.81 -5.15
CA HIS A 144 9.83 7.65 -5.58
C HIS A 144 9.45 9.06 -6.00
N HIS A 145 8.23 9.28 -6.50
CA HIS A 145 7.83 10.55 -7.11
C HIS A 145 6.81 11.36 -6.30
N SER A 146 6.18 10.77 -5.28
CA SER A 146 5.16 11.47 -4.48
C SER A 146 5.80 12.26 -3.34
N THR A 147 5.63 13.58 -3.36
CA THR A 147 6.09 14.47 -2.27
C THR A 147 5.23 14.37 -1.01
N ALA A 148 3.99 13.87 -1.13
CA ALA A 148 3.09 13.55 -0.04
C ALA A 148 2.22 12.34 -0.42
N LEU A 149 2.42 11.21 0.25
CA LEU A 149 1.57 10.04 0.14
C LEU A 149 0.32 10.24 1.01
N THR A 150 -0.85 10.02 0.44
CA THR A 150 -2.16 10.19 1.10
C THR A 150 -3.09 9.05 0.72
N GLU A 151 -4.26 8.94 1.37
CA GLU A 151 -5.31 7.97 0.98
C GLU A 151 -5.69 8.10 -0.50
N LYS A 152 -5.75 9.34 -1.01
CA LYS A 152 -6.00 9.58 -2.44
C LYS A 152 -4.95 8.93 -3.33
N SER A 153 -3.69 8.89 -2.91
CA SER A 153 -2.62 8.21 -3.65
C SER A 153 -2.92 6.70 -3.80
N ILE A 154 -3.54 6.09 -2.79
CA ILE A 154 -3.97 4.69 -2.83
C ILE A 154 -5.15 4.51 -3.78
N THR A 155 -6.15 5.40 -3.70
CA THR A 155 -7.29 5.38 -4.64
C THR A 155 -6.82 5.52 -6.10
N ASP A 156 -5.90 6.45 -6.37
CA ASP A 156 -5.34 6.69 -7.70
C ASP A 156 -4.54 5.46 -8.19
N LEU A 157 -3.77 4.80 -7.31
CA LEU A 157 -3.07 3.55 -7.62
C LEU A 157 -4.04 2.43 -8.01
N VAL A 158 -5.08 2.22 -7.20
CA VAL A 158 -6.11 1.20 -7.47
C VAL A 158 -6.78 1.47 -8.81
N GLN A 159 -7.14 2.72 -9.08
CA GLN A 159 -7.74 3.10 -10.36
C GLN A 159 -6.80 2.84 -11.53
N GLN A 160 -5.50 3.12 -11.39
CA GLN A 160 -4.50 2.85 -12.43
C GLN A 160 -4.38 1.34 -12.73
N ILE A 161 -4.48 0.50 -11.70
CA ILE A 161 -4.48 -0.97 -11.83
C ILE A 161 -5.72 -1.43 -12.60
N GLU A 162 -6.90 -0.97 -12.19
CA GLU A 162 -8.18 -1.37 -12.80
C GLU A 162 -8.35 -0.85 -14.23
N GLN A 163 -7.72 0.26 -14.57
CA GLN A 163 -7.71 0.81 -15.93
C GLN A 163 -6.68 0.15 -16.84
N ASN A 164 -5.82 -0.73 -16.31
CA ASN A 164 -4.87 -1.44 -17.15
C ASN A 164 -5.61 -2.26 -18.22
N HIS A 165 -5.08 -2.27 -19.44
CA HIS A 165 -5.72 -2.98 -20.56
C HIS A 165 -5.97 -4.44 -20.23
N PHE A 166 -4.99 -5.11 -19.62
CA PHE A 166 -5.10 -6.54 -19.26
C PHE A 166 -6.15 -6.82 -18.19
N ALA A 167 -6.44 -5.88 -17.29
CA ALA A 167 -7.51 -6.03 -16.30
C ALA A 167 -8.91 -6.13 -16.96
N ASN A 168 -9.04 -5.61 -18.18
CA ASN A 168 -10.32 -5.48 -18.89
C ASN A 168 -10.45 -6.38 -20.12
N VAL A 169 -9.50 -7.29 -20.37
CA VAL A 169 -9.54 -8.21 -21.52
C VAL A 169 -10.74 -9.16 -21.40
N ALA A 170 -11.44 -9.38 -22.51
CA ALA A 170 -12.48 -10.40 -22.60
C ALA A 170 -11.83 -11.80 -22.57
N ILE A 171 -12.31 -12.65 -21.66
CA ILE A 171 -11.79 -14.01 -21.52
C ILE A 171 -12.51 -14.89 -22.54
N SER A 172 -11.74 -15.66 -23.31
CA SER A 172 -12.30 -16.70 -24.18
C SER A 172 -12.54 -17.97 -23.36
N GLU A 173 -13.75 -18.53 -23.45
CA GLU A 173 -14.11 -19.79 -22.77
C GLU A 173 -13.51 -21.04 -23.46
N THR A 174 -13.02 -20.89 -24.70
CA THR A 174 -12.38 -21.97 -25.47
C THR A 174 -10.86 -21.78 -25.56
N ALA A 175 -10.27 -21.17 -24.53
CA ALA A 175 -8.87 -20.80 -24.52
C ALA A 175 -7.97 -22.02 -24.27
N GLU A 176 -7.07 -22.31 -25.21
CA GLU A 176 -6.10 -23.43 -25.11
C GLU A 176 -4.66 -22.99 -25.40
N SER A 177 -4.43 -21.73 -25.80
CA SER A 177 -3.10 -21.24 -26.18
C SER A 177 -2.36 -20.58 -25.02
N TYR A 178 -1.04 -20.48 -25.14
CA TYR A 178 -0.22 -19.69 -24.23
C TYR A 178 -0.69 -18.24 -24.12
N GLN A 179 -1.04 -17.60 -25.25
CA GLN A 179 -1.45 -16.20 -25.29
C GLN A 179 -2.76 -15.98 -24.53
N ASP A 180 -3.71 -16.92 -24.66
CA ASP A 180 -4.97 -16.85 -23.93
C ASP A 180 -4.72 -17.06 -22.43
N GLY A 181 -3.87 -18.03 -22.08
CA GLY A 181 -3.41 -18.24 -20.72
C GLY A 181 -2.83 -16.97 -20.13
N PHE A 182 -1.88 -16.34 -20.83
CA PHE A 182 -1.25 -15.09 -20.42
C PHE A 182 -2.26 -13.96 -20.19
N ALA A 183 -3.19 -13.74 -21.12
CA ALA A 183 -4.20 -12.71 -20.97
C ALA A 183 -5.11 -12.97 -19.75
N ASN A 184 -5.53 -14.22 -19.55
CA ASN A 184 -6.37 -14.63 -18.42
C ASN A 184 -5.63 -14.48 -17.08
N GLY A 185 -4.36 -14.89 -17.07
CA GLY A 185 -3.47 -14.76 -15.93
C GLY A 185 -3.23 -13.31 -15.55
N ALA A 186 -2.89 -12.46 -16.52
CA ALA A 186 -2.66 -11.03 -16.30
C ALA A 186 -3.92 -10.33 -15.77
N LYS A 187 -5.09 -10.62 -16.35
CA LYS A 187 -6.37 -10.11 -15.85
C LYS A 187 -6.60 -10.50 -14.38
N SER A 188 -6.43 -11.78 -14.08
CA SER A 188 -6.62 -12.31 -12.73
C SER A 188 -5.63 -11.70 -11.74
N GLY A 189 -4.36 -11.58 -12.12
CA GLY A 189 -3.32 -10.96 -11.30
C GLY A 189 -3.58 -9.49 -11.00
N PHE A 190 -4.03 -8.69 -11.98
CA PHE A 190 -4.39 -7.29 -11.73
C PHE A 190 -5.62 -7.16 -10.82
N ASN A 191 -6.63 -8.01 -11.00
CA ASN A 191 -7.82 -8.01 -10.15
C ASN A 191 -7.50 -8.42 -8.70
N MET A 192 -6.68 -9.46 -8.53
CA MET A 192 -6.19 -9.90 -7.21
C MET A 192 -5.35 -8.82 -6.53
N ALA A 193 -4.44 -8.18 -7.27
CA ALA A 193 -3.62 -7.11 -6.74
C ALA A 193 -4.45 -5.88 -6.34
N SER A 194 -5.45 -5.50 -7.14
CA SER A 194 -6.41 -4.44 -6.79
C SER A 194 -7.15 -4.77 -5.49
N TRP A 195 -7.69 -5.99 -5.39
CA TRP A 195 -8.40 -6.44 -4.19
C TRP A 195 -7.50 -6.44 -2.95
N GLU A 196 -6.27 -6.94 -3.06
CA GLU A 196 -5.33 -6.99 -1.94
C GLU A 196 -4.94 -5.58 -1.46
N ILE A 197 -4.76 -4.62 -2.36
CA ILE A 197 -4.50 -3.22 -2.01
C ILE A 197 -5.72 -2.62 -1.30
N LYS A 198 -6.92 -2.82 -1.85
CA LYS A 198 -8.17 -2.35 -1.24
C LYS A 198 -8.36 -2.89 0.18
N ASP A 199 -8.15 -4.18 0.37
CA ASP A 199 -8.25 -4.84 1.67
C ASP A 199 -7.19 -4.31 2.65
N THR A 200 -5.93 -4.19 2.21
CA THR A 200 -4.82 -3.71 3.05
C THR A 200 -5.05 -2.29 3.55
N PHE A 201 -5.59 -1.40 2.70
CA PHE A 201 -5.77 0.02 3.00
C PHE A 201 -7.21 0.41 3.32
N ASN A 202 -8.13 -0.56 3.45
CA ASN A 202 -9.57 -0.37 3.72
C ASN A 202 -10.24 0.64 2.75
N THR A 203 -9.93 0.54 1.46
CA THR A 203 -10.40 1.46 0.40
C THR A 203 -11.25 0.77 -0.66
#